data_AF-A0A971AXS0-F1
#
_entry.id   AF-A0A971AXS0-F1
#
_cell.length_a   1.000
_cell.length_b   1.000
_cell.length_c   1.000
_cell.angle_alpha   90.00
_cell.angle_beta   90.00
_cell.angle_gamma   90.00
#
_symmetry.space_group_name_H-M   'P 1'
#
loop_
_entity.id
_entity.type
_entity.pdbx_description
1 polymer ?
#
loop_
_entity_poly.entity_id
_entity_poly.type
_entity_poly.pdbx_seq_one_letter_code
_entity_poly.pdbx_strand_id
1 'polypeptide(L)'
;MLENEPGIATVFLSGISIVFAVLVLLYLLITLEGVIFKSIDEKKKGASAPAQPKQQPKAAAPVKAPAPQIQKGIPGEVIAAIVAAITASEGSGKFSIRSIKRAKTGRSAWGSAGVSSNTEPF
;
A
#
# COMPACT_ATOMS: atom_id res chain seq x y z
N MET A 1 45.39 26.42 4.46
CA MET A 1 44.88 25.41 5.40
C MET A 1 43.36 25.41 5.31
N LEU A 2 42.82 24.78 4.27
CA LEU A 2 41.39 24.51 4.13
C LEU A 2 41.32 22.98 4.08
N GLU A 3 41.40 22.36 5.26
CA GLU A 3 41.23 20.93 5.39
C GLU A 3 39.84 20.58 4.86
N ASN A 4 39.84 19.77 3.82
CA ASN A 4 38.68 19.21 3.16
C ASN A 4 38.06 18.18 4.12
N GLU A 5 37.33 18.64 5.14
CA GLU A 5 36.55 17.81 6.06
C GLU A 5 35.61 16.89 5.25
N PRO A 6 35.94 15.59 5.10
CA PRO A 6 35.23 14.71 4.17
C PRO A 6 33.78 14.47 4.59
N GLY A 7 33.42 14.79 5.83
CA GLY A 7 32.06 14.65 6.36
C GLY A 7 31.05 15.55 5.64
N ILE A 8 31.38 16.83 5.45
CA ILE A 8 30.44 17.80 4.85
C ILE A 8 30.23 17.47 3.36
N ALA A 9 31.33 17.27 2.62
CA ALA A 9 31.24 16.91 1.20
C ALA A 9 30.44 15.61 0.99
N THR A 10 30.59 14.61 1.87
CA THR A 10 29.87 13.33 1.76
C THR A 10 28.38 13.47 2.04
N VAL A 11 27.96 14.27 3.04
CA VAL A 11 26.52 14.49 3.30
C VAL A 11 25.87 15.28 2.16
N PHE A 12 26.56 16.25 1.58
CA PHE A 12 26.06 16.97 0.41
C PHE A 12 25.98 16.06 -0.82
N LEU A 13 27.00 15.23 -1.07
CA LEU A 13 27.02 14.32 -2.21
C LEU A 13 25.98 13.19 -2.09
N SER A 14 25.78 12.65 -0.89
CA SER A 14 24.74 11.66 -0.63
C SER A 14 23.34 12.27 -0.65
N GLY A 15 23.16 13.47 -0.10
CA GLY A 15 21.91 14.22 -0.15
C GLY A 15 21.49 14.56 -1.58
N ILE A 16 22.40 15.13 -2.39
CA ILE A 16 22.10 15.45 -3.80
C ILE A 16 21.81 14.19 -4.62
N SER A 17 22.54 13.09 -4.36
CA SER A 17 22.32 11.81 -5.03
C SER A 17 20.97 11.20 -4.70
N ILE A 18 20.55 11.24 -3.42
CA ILE A 18 19.25 10.75 -2.97
C ILE A 18 18.11 11.57 -3.55
N VAL A 19 18.23 12.90 -3.53
CA VAL A 19 17.22 13.79 -4.13
C VAL A 19 17.07 13.48 -5.62
N PHE A 20 18.17 13.31 -6.34
CA PHE A 20 18.15 12.94 -7.76
C PHE A 20 17.50 11.58 -8.00
N ALA A 21 17.84 10.55 -7.20
CA ALA A 21 17.25 9.22 -7.32
C ALA A 21 15.72 9.25 -7.12
N VAL A 22 15.24 9.99 -6.12
CA VAL A 22 13.79 10.15 -5.86
C VAL A 22 13.11 10.90 -6.99
N LEU A 23 13.69 11.99 -7.49
CA LEU A 23 13.17 12.75 -8.63
C LEU A 23 13.02 11.87 -9.88
N VAL A 24 14.04 11.07 -10.21
CA VAL A 24 14.00 10.15 -11.36
C VAL A 24 12.94 9.07 -11.16
N LEU A 25 12.84 8.48 -9.96
CA LEU A 25 11.83 7.46 -9.66
C LEU A 25 10.41 8.02 -9.77
N LEU A 26 10.14 9.21 -9.20
CA LEU A 26 8.85 9.89 -9.32
C LEU A 26 8.54 10.25 -10.78
N TYR A 27 9.52 10.78 -11.51
CA TYR A 27 9.39 11.09 -12.93
C TYR A 27 9.04 9.84 -13.74
N LEU A 28 9.67 8.70 -13.44
CA LEU A 28 9.36 7.43 -14.09
C LEU A 28 7.90 7.02 -13.82
N LEU A 29 7.45 7.08 -12.57
CA LEU A 29 6.05 6.75 -12.25
C LEU A 29 5.05 7.69 -12.93
N ILE A 30 5.32 9.00 -12.93
CA ILE A 30 4.47 10.02 -13.57
C ILE A 30 4.43 9.79 -15.09
N THR A 31 5.56 9.46 -15.71
CA THR A 31 5.62 9.17 -17.16
C THR A 31 4.96 7.85 -17.51
N LEU A 32 5.04 6.81 -16.67
CA LEU A 32 4.28 5.57 -16.88
C LEU A 32 2.77 5.81 -16.81
N GLU A 33 2.27 6.54 -15.81
CA GLU A 33 0.85 6.91 -15.76
C GLU A 33 0.44 7.77 -16.96
N GLY A 34 1.28 8.74 -17.37
CA GLY A 34 1.06 9.55 -18.57
C GLY A 34 1.05 8.74 -19.87
N VAL A 35 1.95 7.77 -20.02
CA VAL A 35 2.04 6.88 -21.19
C VAL A 35 0.85 5.92 -21.23
N ILE A 36 0.40 5.41 -20.08
CA ILE A 36 -0.77 4.52 -20.00
C ILE A 36 -2.06 5.28 -20.35
N PHE A 37 -2.27 6.50 -19.85
CA PHE A 37 -3.41 7.34 -20.25
C PHE A 37 -3.37 7.68 -21.74
N LYS A 38 -2.19 8.05 -22.27
CA LYS A 38 -2.01 8.34 -23.70
C LYS A 38 -2.27 7.12 -24.58
N SER A 39 -1.85 5.92 -24.13
CA SER A 39 -2.06 4.66 -24.85
C SER A 39 -3.52 4.20 -24.85
N ILE A 40 -4.29 4.54 -23.81
CA ILE A 40 -5.73 4.23 -23.75
C ILE A 40 -6.54 5.21 -24.61
N ASP A 41 -6.14 6.49 -24.66
CA ASP A 41 -6.82 7.49 -25.49
C ASP A 41 -6.63 7.22 -27.00
N GLU A 42 -5.42 6.82 -27.42
CA GLU A 42 -5.18 6.39 -28.81
C GLU A 42 -5.93 5.10 -29.18
N LYS A 43 -6.12 4.18 -28.23
CA LYS A 43 -6.94 2.98 -28.45
C LYS A 43 -8.44 3.29 -28.48
N LYS A 44 -8.92 4.32 -27.78
CA LYS A 44 -10.33 4.75 -27.83
C LYS A 44 -10.71 5.47 -29.12
N LYS A 45 -9.76 6.11 -29.82
CA LYS A 45 -9.99 6.61 -31.19
C LYS A 45 -10.01 5.52 -32.26
N GLY A 46 -9.56 4.30 -31.96
CA GLY A 46 -9.44 3.20 -32.94
C GLY A 46 -10.44 2.04 -32.78
N ALA A 47 -11.26 2.01 -31.73
CA ALA A 47 -12.07 0.83 -31.41
C ALA A 47 -13.53 1.17 -31.11
N SER A 48 -14.27 1.58 -32.14
CA SER A 48 -15.72 1.38 -32.18
C SER A 48 -16.00 0.02 -32.83
N ALA A 49 -16.15 -1.03 -32.03
CA ALA A 49 -16.85 -2.26 -32.42
C ALA A 49 -17.33 -2.98 -31.13
N PRO A 50 -18.64 -3.07 -30.89
CA PRO A 50 -19.18 -3.63 -29.66
C PRO A 50 -19.24 -5.16 -29.74
N ALA A 51 -18.76 -5.84 -28.69
CA ALA A 51 -19.07 -7.24 -28.46
C ALA A 51 -19.57 -7.43 -27.02
N GLN A 52 -20.84 -7.79 -26.95
CA GLN A 52 -21.69 -8.04 -25.79
C GLN A 52 -21.23 -9.26 -24.94
N PRO A 53 -21.81 -9.41 -23.73
CA PRO A 53 -21.20 -10.07 -22.57
C PRO A 53 -21.33 -11.59 -22.60
N LYS A 54 -20.32 -12.29 -22.06
CA LYS A 54 -20.46 -13.70 -21.67
C LYS A 54 -20.24 -13.87 -20.17
N GLN A 55 -21.24 -14.48 -19.57
CA GLN A 55 -21.43 -14.82 -18.16
C GLN A 55 -20.36 -15.78 -17.62
N GLN A 56 -20.08 -15.61 -16.32
CA GLN A 56 -19.61 -16.54 -15.27
C GLN A 56 -19.42 -18.03 -15.64
N PRO A 57 -18.42 -18.70 -15.03
CA PRO A 57 -18.76 -19.45 -13.80
C PRO A 57 -17.84 -19.22 -12.58
N LYS A 58 -18.52 -19.25 -11.43
CA LYS A 58 -18.05 -19.21 -10.04
C LYS A 58 -17.26 -20.48 -9.70
N ALA A 59 -16.01 -20.34 -9.23
CA ALA A 59 -15.19 -21.47 -8.78
C ALA A 59 -14.94 -21.43 -7.25
N ALA A 60 -15.39 -22.50 -6.60
CA ALA A 60 -14.99 -23.12 -5.32
C ALA A 60 -14.45 -22.25 -4.17
N ALA A 61 -15.25 -22.17 -3.10
CA ALA A 61 -14.83 -21.68 -1.78
C ALA A 61 -14.07 -22.77 -1.00
N PRO A 62 -12.90 -22.49 -0.40
CA PRO A 62 -12.29 -23.37 0.58
C PRO A 62 -12.88 -23.12 1.99
N VAL A 63 -13.41 -24.20 2.56
CA VAL A 63 -13.58 -24.59 3.97
C VAL A 63 -13.60 -23.47 5.03
N LYS A 64 -14.80 -23.21 5.58
CA LYS A 64 -15.03 -22.36 6.76
C LYS A 64 -14.43 -22.98 8.03
N ALA A 65 -13.25 -22.51 8.43
CA ALA A 65 -12.91 -22.35 9.85
C ALA A 65 -13.77 -21.20 10.45
N PRO A 66 -13.94 -21.08 11.79
CA PRO A 66 -14.86 -20.13 12.41
C PRO A 66 -14.68 -18.75 11.81
N ALA A 67 -15.69 -18.29 11.08
CA ALA A 67 -15.57 -17.10 10.26
C ALA A 67 -15.18 -15.93 11.17
N PRO A 68 -14.02 -15.29 10.95
CA PRO A 68 -13.67 -14.10 11.71
C PRO A 68 -14.81 -13.10 11.58
N GLN A 69 -15.13 -12.41 12.68
CA GLN A 69 -16.15 -11.37 12.67
C GLN A 69 -15.65 -10.23 11.78
N ILE A 70 -16.02 -10.28 10.50
CA ILE A 70 -15.67 -9.31 9.47
C ILE A 70 -16.81 -8.31 9.39
N GLN A 71 -16.51 -7.02 9.52
CA GLN A 71 -17.50 -5.98 9.25
C GLN A 71 -18.02 -6.08 7.81
N LYS A 72 -19.35 -6.12 7.66
CA LYS A 72 -20.05 -6.21 6.37
C LYS A 72 -19.65 -5.00 5.51
N GLY A 73 -18.85 -5.24 4.47
CA GLY A 73 -18.36 -4.20 3.55
C GLY A 73 -16.84 -4.07 3.43
N ILE A 74 -16.04 -4.99 4.00
CA ILE A 74 -14.60 -5.07 3.73
C ILE A 74 -14.37 -6.07 2.58
N PRO A 75 -13.78 -5.67 1.44
CA PRO A 75 -13.53 -6.57 0.33
C PRO A 75 -12.48 -7.63 0.68
N GLY A 76 -12.60 -8.82 0.09
CA GLY A 76 -11.66 -9.93 0.31
C GLY A 76 -10.20 -9.60 0.02
N GLU A 77 -9.96 -8.69 -0.93
CA GLU A 77 -8.63 -8.17 -1.27
C GLU A 77 -7.94 -7.49 -0.09
N VAL A 78 -8.67 -6.65 0.64
CA VAL A 78 -8.14 -5.95 1.81
C VAL A 78 -7.84 -6.95 2.93
N ILE A 79 -8.64 -8.01 3.06
CA ILE A 79 -8.40 -9.08 4.03
C ILE A 79 -7.12 -9.83 3.67
N ALA A 80 -6.94 -10.21 2.40
CA ALA A 80 -5.74 -10.88 1.92
C ALA A 80 -4.48 -10.02 2.12
N ALA A 81 -4.55 -8.72 1.82
CA ALA A 81 -3.46 -7.78 2.04
C ALA A 81 -3.12 -7.63 3.54
N ILE A 82 -4.12 -7.53 4.42
CA ILE A 82 -3.91 -7.48 5.88
C ILE A 82 -3.25 -8.78 6.37
N VAL A 83 -3.76 -9.94 5.93
CA VAL A 83 -3.19 -11.25 6.30
C VAL A 83 -1.73 -11.34 5.84
N ALA A 84 -1.44 -10.98 4.58
CA ALA A 84 -0.08 -11.01 4.04
C ALA A 84 0.88 -10.08 4.80
N ALA A 85 0.44 -8.87 5.15
CA ALA A 85 1.22 -7.91 5.92
C ALA A 85 1.52 -8.43 7.35
N ILE A 86 0.56 -9.10 7.99
CA ILE A 86 0.77 -9.73 9.30
C ILE A 86 1.75 -10.89 9.18
N THR A 87 1.59 -11.78 8.18
CA THR A 87 2.55 -12.87 7.93
C THR A 87 3.97 -12.35 7.73
N ALA A 88 4.12 -11.21 7.04
CA ALA A 88 5.41 -10.58 6.80
C ALA A 88 6.00 -9.92 8.07
N SER A 89 5.16 -9.40 8.97
CA SER A 89 5.60 -8.67 10.17
C SER A 89 5.89 -9.58 11.37
N GLU A 90 5.08 -10.63 11.55
CA GLU A 90 5.18 -11.56 12.70
C GLU A 90 6.02 -12.81 12.36
N GLY A 91 6.36 -13.00 11.09
CA GLY A 91 7.03 -14.19 10.60
C GLY A 91 6.08 -15.36 10.40
N SER A 92 6.60 -16.50 9.93
CA SER A 92 5.84 -17.69 9.52
C SER A 92 5.24 -18.50 10.69
N GLY A 93 4.78 -17.81 11.75
CA GLY A 93 4.06 -18.41 12.87
C GLY A 93 2.61 -18.73 12.51
N LYS A 94 2.01 -19.71 13.19
CA LYS A 94 0.58 -20.02 13.05
C LYS A 94 -0.22 -19.00 13.88
N PHE A 95 -0.78 -17.98 13.26
CA PHE A 95 -1.66 -17.01 13.93
C PHE A 95 -3.11 -17.11 13.44
N SER A 96 -4.05 -16.80 14.33
CA SER A 96 -5.49 -16.81 14.07
C SER A 96 -6.05 -15.40 14.22
N ILE A 97 -6.60 -14.85 13.12
CA ILE A 97 -7.21 -13.52 13.14
C ILE A 97 -8.60 -13.59 13.78
N ARG A 98 -8.78 -12.90 14.92
CA ARG A 98 -10.04 -12.92 15.68
C ARG A 98 -11.11 -11.98 15.13
N SER A 99 -10.74 -10.81 14.63
CA SER A 99 -11.68 -9.84 14.05
C SER A 99 -10.99 -8.87 13.10
N ILE A 100 -11.68 -8.48 12.03
CA ILE A 100 -11.22 -7.45 11.09
C ILE A 100 -12.30 -6.38 11.01
N LYS A 101 -11.92 -5.15 11.36
CA LYS A 101 -12.80 -3.99 11.43
C LYS A 101 -12.14 -2.82 10.70
N ARG A 102 -12.92 -2.03 9.97
CA ARG A 102 -12.43 -0.75 9.45
C ARG A 102 -12.16 0.16 10.65
N ALA A 103 -11.01 0.81 10.65
CA ALA A 103 -10.73 1.85 11.62
C ALA A 103 -11.78 2.95 11.47
N LYS A 104 -12.31 3.43 12.60
CA LYS A 104 -13.28 4.53 12.61
C LYS A 104 -12.58 5.78 12.10
N THR A 105 -13.15 6.44 11.10
CA THR A 105 -12.69 7.72 10.55
C THR A 105 -12.74 8.77 11.67
N GLY A 106 -11.63 8.97 12.38
CA GLY A 106 -11.59 9.83 13.55
C GLY A 106 -10.19 9.91 14.16
N ARG A 107 -9.74 8.86 14.86
CA ARG A 107 -8.40 8.79 15.46
C ARG A 107 -7.71 7.50 15.04
N SER A 108 -6.52 7.60 14.47
CA SER A 108 -5.71 6.42 14.12
C SER A 108 -5.25 5.70 15.39
N ALA A 109 -5.00 4.39 15.31
CA ALA A 109 -4.54 3.59 16.46
C ALA A 109 -3.28 4.20 17.10
N TRP A 110 -2.38 4.75 16.29
CA TRP A 110 -1.20 5.48 16.77
C TRP A 110 -1.54 6.80 17.45
N GLY A 111 -2.52 7.55 16.93
CA GLY A 111 -2.97 8.80 17.53
C GLY A 111 -3.72 8.62 18.85
N SER A 112 -4.27 7.43 19.11
CA SER A 112 -4.83 7.05 20.41
C SER A 112 -3.75 6.56 21.38
N ALA A 113 -2.82 5.73 20.91
CA ALA A 113 -1.71 5.21 21.72
C ALA A 113 -0.81 6.33 22.25
N GLY A 114 -0.52 7.35 21.43
CA GLY A 114 0.26 8.51 21.87
C GLY A 114 -0.43 9.29 22.99
N VAL A 115 -1.76 9.44 22.95
CA VAL A 115 -2.49 10.14 24.02
C VAL A 115 -2.42 9.34 25.31
N SER A 116 -2.69 8.02 25.27
CA SER A 116 -2.58 7.19 26.47
C SER A 116 -1.18 7.25 27.09
N SER A 117 -0.13 7.17 26.29
CA SER A 117 1.26 7.23 26.79
C SER A 117 1.66 8.61 27.33
N ASN A 118 1.03 9.69 26.86
CA ASN A 118 1.28 11.05 27.37
C ASN A 118 0.41 11.42 28.57
N THR A 119 -0.58 10.59 28.92
CA THR A 119 -1.52 10.86 30.02
C THR A 119 -1.36 9.90 31.20
N GLU A 120 -0.42 8.96 31.15
CA GLU A 120 -0.09 8.18 32.34
C GLU A 120 0.65 9.07 33.35
N PRO A 121 0.25 9.05 34.64
CA PRO A 121 0.95 9.82 35.67
C PRO A 121 2.35 9.24 35.91
N PHE A 122 3.31 10.12 36.16
CA PHE A 122 4.68 9.77 36.55
C PHE A 122 4.79 9.27 37.99
#